data_AF-A0A960EL91-F1
#
_entry.id   AF-A0A960EL91-F1
#
_cell.length_a   1.000
_cell.length_b   1.000
_cell.length_c   1.000
_cell.angle_alpha   90.00
_cell.angle_beta   90.00
_cell.angle_gamma   90.00
#
_symmetry.space_group_name_H-M   'P 1'
#
loop_
_entity.id
_entity.type
_entity.pdbx_description
1 polymer ?
#
loop_
_entity_poly.entity_id
_entity_poly.type
_entity_poly.pdbx_seq_one_letter_code
_entity_poly.pdbx_strand_id
1 'polypeptide(L)'
;MAPPPTLAELAELIHRSVADDGRPLDAGRFAYVRHRPGERLDLGLWPIPAGRWPCEPLMGFVAPSCWSAVALAVPGRAHHLGDDRSPPDGVVVTAIAGRDGHDASVLAIADRPQQVHDHRAPGLVSDVLARTLDRATPAPEHSTAALVELAWMERVAVGFAQPRPRTRSWRWLADRHPLRGHGPVPEPADLAIRTRAHAAAHSWAGLRESLRGATPPEGEVRPPGGESIDLAAWFDDGCLSRWMLRELPAAAATFEVVRDAVPAHAASALDEAVVALVPARAA
;
A
#
# COMPACT_ATOMS: atom_id res chain seq x y z
N MET A 1 -15.84 -35.33 14.17
CA MET A 1 -14.70 -34.43 13.90
C MET A 1 -15.19 -33.01 14.07
N ALA A 2 -14.46 -32.15 14.78
CA ALA A 2 -14.75 -30.73 14.81
C ALA A 2 -14.57 -30.14 13.39
N PRO A 3 -15.35 -29.13 12.99
CA PRO A 3 -15.11 -28.42 11.73
C PRO A 3 -13.71 -27.79 11.73
N PRO A 4 -13.10 -27.59 10.56
CA PRO A 4 -11.86 -26.81 10.46
C PRO A 4 -12.09 -25.40 11.00
N PRO A 5 -11.07 -24.77 11.62
CA PRO A 5 -11.19 -23.39 12.07
C PRO A 5 -11.38 -22.46 10.88
N THR A 6 -12.21 -21.43 11.07
CA THR A 6 -12.39 -20.34 10.12
C THR A 6 -11.15 -19.44 10.07
N LEU A 7 -11.00 -18.61 9.03
CA LEU A 7 -9.90 -17.64 8.98
C LEU A 7 -9.98 -16.60 10.10
N ALA A 8 -11.19 -16.20 10.51
CA ALA A 8 -11.38 -15.30 11.65
C ALA A 8 -10.83 -15.93 12.94
N GLU A 9 -11.17 -17.20 13.22
CA GLU A 9 -10.66 -17.94 14.38
C GLU A 9 -9.13 -18.11 14.32
N LEU A 10 -8.57 -18.35 13.12
CA LEU A 10 -7.13 -18.40 12.91
C LEU A 10 -6.46 -17.05 13.11
N ALA A 11 -7.06 -15.95 12.63
CA ALA A 11 -6.56 -14.60 12.80
C ALA A 11 -6.46 -14.24 14.30
N GLU A 12 -7.51 -14.55 15.06
CA GLU A 12 -7.53 -14.37 16.50
C GLU A 12 -6.48 -15.23 17.23
N LEU A 13 -6.32 -16.49 16.83
CA LEU A 13 -5.29 -17.38 17.38
C LEU A 13 -3.89 -16.82 17.15
N ILE A 14 -3.60 -16.37 15.93
CA ILE A 14 -2.32 -15.76 15.56
C ILE A 14 -2.10 -14.48 16.35
N HIS A 15 -3.13 -13.63 16.43
CA HIS A 15 -3.08 -12.37 17.15
C HIS A 15 -2.71 -12.58 18.62
N ARG A 16 -3.38 -13.51 19.31
CA ARG A 16 -3.05 -13.89 20.70
C ARG A 16 -1.64 -14.45 20.83
N SER A 17 -1.25 -15.37 19.93
CA SER A 17 0.09 -15.97 19.94
C SER A 17 1.20 -14.93 19.78
N VAL A 18 0.93 -13.87 19.03
CA VAL A 18 1.87 -12.75 18.81
C VAL A 18 1.91 -11.82 20.03
N ALA A 19 0.81 -11.62 20.74
CA ALA A 19 0.77 -10.84 21.98
C ALA A 19 1.40 -11.58 23.18
N ASP A 20 1.22 -12.89 23.25
CA ASP A 20 1.67 -13.75 24.36
C ASP A 20 3.19 -14.04 24.33
N ASP A 21 3.90 -13.72 23.25
CA ASP A 21 5.36 -13.92 23.10
C ASP A 21 6.18 -13.09 24.13
N GLY A 22 5.53 -12.25 24.96
CA GLY A 22 6.11 -11.52 26.09
C GLY A 22 7.14 -10.45 25.69
N ARG A 23 7.40 -10.31 24.39
CA ARG A 23 8.26 -9.30 23.79
C ARG A 23 7.39 -8.15 23.31
N PRO A 24 7.78 -6.90 23.56
CA PRO A 24 7.19 -5.78 22.85
C PRO A 24 7.18 -6.08 21.34
N LEU A 25 6.03 -5.90 20.71
CA LEU A 25 5.94 -5.88 19.26
C LEU A 25 6.58 -4.58 18.78
N ASP A 26 7.91 -4.53 18.81
CA ASP A 26 8.68 -3.45 18.22
C ASP A 26 8.79 -3.63 16.69
N ALA A 27 8.50 -4.84 16.22
CA ALA A 27 8.52 -5.23 14.81
C ALA A 27 7.41 -6.25 14.53
N GLY A 28 6.92 -6.26 13.29
CA GLY A 28 5.86 -7.19 12.88
C GLY A 28 6.26 -8.67 12.92
N ARG A 29 5.26 -9.53 12.74
CA ARG A 29 5.40 -10.98 12.60
C ARG A 29 4.68 -11.42 11.33
N PHE A 30 5.36 -12.24 10.53
CA PHE A 30 4.71 -13.05 9.52
C PHE A 30 4.31 -14.38 10.15
N ALA A 31 3.15 -14.91 9.79
CA ALA A 31 2.70 -16.22 10.24
C ALA A 31 2.27 -17.07 9.04
N TYR A 32 2.49 -18.37 9.15
CA TYR A 32 1.92 -19.35 8.21
C TYR A 32 1.08 -20.38 8.95
N VAL A 33 0.05 -20.86 8.28
CA VAL A 33 -0.83 -21.92 8.79
C VAL A 33 -0.74 -23.12 7.86
N ARG A 34 -0.45 -24.28 8.44
CA ARG A 34 -0.61 -25.58 7.81
C ARG A 34 -1.75 -26.31 8.49
N HIS A 35 -2.79 -26.60 7.72
CA HIS A 35 -3.93 -27.37 8.20
C HIS A 35 -4.30 -28.44 7.18
N ARG A 36 -4.22 -29.71 7.58
CA ARG A 36 -4.76 -30.85 6.83
C ARG A 36 -5.90 -31.48 7.62
N PRO A 37 -7.00 -31.89 6.97
CA PRO A 37 -8.10 -32.55 7.66
C PRO A 37 -7.61 -33.76 8.48
N GLY A 38 -7.89 -33.76 9.78
CA GLY A 38 -7.50 -34.84 10.70
C GLY A 38 -6.08 -34.70 11.29
N GLU A 39 -5.31 -33.69 10.89
CA GLU A 39 -4.01 -33.37 11.50
C GLU A 39 -4.13 -32.20 12.49
N ARG A 40 -3.12 -32.09 13.38
CA ARG A 40 -3.02 -30.93 14.27
C ARG A 40 -2.70 -29.69 13.44
N LEU A 41 -3.37 -28.59 13.75
CA LEU A 41 -3.04 -27.26 13.22
C LEU A 41 -1.57 -26.95 13.54
N ASP A 42 -0.80 -26.62 12.51
CA ASP A 42 0.58 -26.19 12.66
C ASP A 42 0.70 -24.71 12.26
N LEU A 43 1.22 -23.92 13.20
CA LEU A 43 1.35 -22.48 13.12
C LEU A 43 2.83 -22.14 13.32
N GLY A 44 3.42 -21.51 12.31
CA GLY A 44 4.75 -20.93 12.44
C GLY A 44 4.70 -19.41 12.48
N LEU A 45 5.50 -18.82 13.37
CA LEU A 45 5.70 -17.38 13.46
C LEU A 45 7.13 -17.05 13.05
N TRP A 46 7.27 -15.97 12.30
CA TRP A 46 8.54 -15.49 11.80
C TRP A 46 8.70 -13.98 12.04
N PRO A 47 9.81 -13.53 12.65
CA PRO A 47 10.01 -12.13 12.95
C PRO A 47 10.35 -11.32 11.70
N ILE A 48 9.64 -10.21 11.51
CA ILE A 48 9.95 -9.23 10.47
C ILE A 48 11.07 -8.32 10.99
N PRO A 49 12.12 -8.04 10.22
CA PRO A 49 13.16 -7.08 10.61
C PRO A 49 12.57 -5.71 10.97
N ALA A 50 13.01 -5.15 12.10
CA ALA A 50 12.60 -3.81 12.52
C ALA A 50 13.09 -2.73 11.55
N GLY A 51 12.39 -1.60 11.49
CA GLY A 51 12.78 -0.44 10.68
C GLY A 51 12.53 -0.58 9.17
N ARG A 52 11.91 -1.67 8.73
CA ARG A 52 11.46 -1.88 7.35
C ARG A 52 9.94 -1.89 7.26
N TRP A 53 9.40 -1.62 6.08
CA TRP A 53 7.97 -1.75 5.88
C TRP A 53 7.59 -3.25 5.93
N PRO A 54 6.57 -3.66 6.71
CA PRO A 54 6.40 -5.07 7.08
C PRO A 54 6.18 -6.08 5.95
N CYS A 55 5.74 -5.60 4.79
CA CYS A 55 5.48 -6.44 3.62
C CYS A 55 6.69 -6.50 2.66
N GLU A 56 7.75 -5.72 2.84
CA GLU A 56 8.96 -5.77 2.00
C GLU A 56 9.62 -7.16 1.96
N PRO A 57 9.80 -7.87 3.09
CA PRO A 57 10.41 -9.20 3.07
C PRO A 57 9.59 -10.29 2.37
N LEU A 58 8.34 -9.99 2.01
CA LEU A 58 7.44 -10.90 1.31
C LEU A 58 7.45 -10.68 -0.22
N MET A 59 8.10 -9.62 -0.70
CA MET A 59 8.22 -9.38 -2.13
C MET A 59 8.96 -10.51 -2.83
N GLY A 60 8.36 -11.04 -3.89
CA GLY A 60 8.93 -12.17 -4.63
C GLY A 60 8.92 -13.49 -3.84
N PHE A 61 8.26 -13.56 -2.68
CA PHE A 61 8.11 -14.79 -1.91
C PHE A 61 6.77 -15.46 -2.24
N VAL A 62 6.80 -16.76 -2.51
CA VAL A 62 5.62 -17.60 -2.71
C VAL A 62 5.59 -18.70 -1.66
N ALA A 63 4.50 -18.74 -0.91
CA ALA A 63 4.25 -19.72 0.13
C ALA A 63 4.06 -21.12 -0.45
N PRO A 64 4.66 -22.17 0.15
CA PRO A 64 4.46 -23.56 -0.24
C PRO A 64 2.99 -23.93 -0.32
N SER A 65 2.63 -24.80 -1.26
CA SER A 65 1.25 -25.27 -1.46
C SER A 65 0.64 -25.95 -0.23
N CYS A 66 1.48 -26.45 0.70
CA CYS A 66 1.02 -27.03 1.96
C CYS A 66 0.57 -26.00 3.00
N TRP A 67 0.84 -24.70 2.79
CA TRP A 67 0.33 -23.63 3.63
C TRP A 67 -1.08 -23.26 3.16
N SER A 68 -2.04 -23.36 4.08
CA SER A 68 -3.46 -23.05 3.83
C SER A 68 -3.77 -21.56 4.01
N ALA A 69 -3.00 -20.86 4.84
CA ALA A 69 -3.15 -19.43 5.06
C ALA A 69 -1.81 -18.78 5.47
N VAL A 70 -1.72 -17.47 5.29
CA VAL A 70 -0.60 -16.64 5.77
C VAL A 70 -1.14 -15.37 6.40
N ALA A 71 -0.45 -14.86 7.41
CA ALA A 71 -0.85 -13.65 8.11
C ALA A 71 0.31 -12.70 8.35
N LEU A 72 -0.04 -11.43 8.53
CA LEU A 72 0.85 -10.37 8.96
C LEU A 72 0.27 -9.73 10.22
N ALA A 73 1.00 -9.81 11.33
CA ALA A 73 0.68 -9.12 12.57
C ALA A 73 1.65 -7.96 12.76
N VAL A 74 1.15 -6.74 12.83
CA VAL A 74 1.95 -5.51 12.88
C VAL A 74 1.49 -4.59 14.00
N PRO A 75 2.41 -4.06 14.81
CA PRO A 75 2.11 -2.99 15.73
C PRO A 75 1.84 -1.68 14.98
N GLY A 76 1.05 -0.80 15.57
CA GLY A 76 0.73 0.50 15.01
C GLY A 76 0.25 1.47 16.07
N ARG A 77 -0.20 2.63 15.59
CA ARG A 77 -0.79 3.69 16.41
C ARG A 77 -2.11 4.12 15.78
N ALA A 78 -3.17 4.19 16.59
CA ALA A 78 -4.46 4.74 16.19
C ALA A 78 -4.61 6.15 16.72
N HIS A 79 -4.89 7.10 15.82
CA HIS A 79 -5.12 8.50 16.18
C HIS A 79 -6.61 8.76 16.37
N HIS A 80 -6.96 9.60 17.35
CA HIS A 80 -8.33 9.99 17.61
C HIS A 80 -8.80 11.00 16.57
N LEU A 81 -9.88 10.68 15.85
CA LEU A 81 -10.47 11.60 14.88
C LEU A 81 -11.06 12.81 15.61
N GLY A 82 -10.61 14.02 15.26
CA GLY A 82 -11.13 15.28 15.81
C GLY A 82 -10.49 15.70 17.13
N ASP A 83 -9.50 14.96 17.64
CA ASP A 83 -8.71 15.36 18.80
C ASP A 83 -7.22 15.08 18.60
N ASP A 84 -6.56 16.01 17.89
CA ASP A 84 -5.13 15.93 17.59
C ASP A 84 -4.24 16.09 18.84
N ARG A 85 -4.82 16.43 20.01
CA ARG A 85 -4.08 16.63 21.25
C ARG A 85 -3.99 15.35 22.08
N SER A 86 -4.91 14.41 21.89
CA SER A 86 -4.86 13.13 22.59
C SER A 86 -3.71 12.27 22.06
N PRO A 87 -2.90 11.63 22.94
CA PRO A 87 -1.87 10.72 22.50
C PRO A 87 -2.51 9.55 21.72
N PRO A 88 -1.87 9.05 20.66
CA PRO A 88 -2.43 7.93 19.92
C PRO A 88 -2.38 6.65 20.74
N ASP A 89 -3.42 5.83 20.59
CA ASP A 89 -3.51 4.51 21.20
C ASP A 89 -2.57 3.53 20.50
N GLY A 90 -1.89 2.67 21.27
CA GLY A 90 -1.15 1.55 20.72
C GLY A 90 -2.11 0.48 20.18
N VAL A 91 -1.87 0.02 18.95
CA VAL A 91 -2.70 -1.01 18.33
C VAL A 91 -1.86 -2.15 17.77
N VAL A 92 -2.46 -3.33 17.66
CA VAL A 92 -1.93 -4.44 16.87
C VAL A 92 -2.98 -4.83 15.84
N VAL A 93 -2.56 -4.90 14.59
CA VAL A 93 -3.40 -5.34 13.47
C VAL A 93 -2.86 -6.65 12.95
N THR A 94 -3.72 -7.66 12.86
CA THR A 94 -3.41 -8.94 12.24
C THR A 94 -4.29 -9.10 11.00
N ALA A 95 -3.70 -9.17 9.82
CA ALA A 95 -4.39 -9.50 8.58
C ALA A 95 -4.02 -10.92 8.18
N ILE A 96 -4.99 -11.75 7.81
CA ILE A 96 -4.79 -13.12 7.32
C ILE A 96 -5.46 -13.29 5.96
N ALA A 97 -4.79 -14.02 5.07
CA ALA A 97 -5.34 -14.47 3.80
C ALA A 97 -5.30 -15.99 3.73
N GLY A 98 -6.37 -16.61 3.26
CA GLY A 98 -6.47 -18.03 2.97
C GLY A 98 -6.21 -18.33 1.50
N ARG A 99 -5.71 -19.52 1.19
CA ARG A 99 -5.51 -19.96 -0.20
C ARG A 99 -6.84 -20.20 -0.93
N ASP A 100 -7.91 -20.39 -0.17
CA ASP A 100 -9.29 -20.57 -0.62
C ASP A 100 -9.99 -19.29 -1.10
N GLY A 101 -9.34 -18.13 -0.96
CA GLY A 101 -9.90 -16.85 -1.41
C GLY A 101 -10.47 -15.97 -0.30
N HIS A 102 -10.66 -16.52 0.90
CA HIS A 102 -11.17 -15.76 2.04
C HIS A 102 -10.04 -15.01 2.73
N ASP A 103 -10.38 -13.90 3.38
CA ASP A 103 -9.45 -13.07 4.13
C ASP A 103 -10.16 -12.60 5.42
N ALA A 104 -9.41 -12.39 6.49
CA ALA A 104 -9.92 -11.85 7.74
C ALA A 104 -8.90 -10.91 8.38
N SER A 105 -9.34 -10.11 9.34
CA SER A 105 -8.42 -9.31 10.15
C SER A 105 -8.90 -9.13 11.59
N VAL A 106 -7.95 -8.88 12.48
CA VAL A 106 -8.16 -8.57 13.89
C VAL A 106 -7.47 -7.26 14.20
N LEU A 107 -8.20 -6.34 14.83
CA LEU A 107 -7.68 -5.11 15.41
C LEU A 107 -7.82 -5.19 16.93
N ALA A 108 -6.71 -5.00 17.64
CA ALA A 108 -6.72 -4.83 19.08
C ALA A 108 -6.17 -3.47 19.47
N ILE A 109 -6.87 -2.83 20.40
CA ILE A 109 -6.49 -1.58 21.07
C ILE A 109 -6.48 -1.90 22.57
N ALA A 110 -5.49 -1.39 23.29
CA ALA A 110 -5.41 -1.59 24.74
C ALA A 110 -6.74 -1.22 25.42
N ASP A 111 -7.18 -2.06 26.36
CA ASP A 111 -8.41 -1.87 27.15
C ASP A 111 -9.72 -1.82 26.35
N ARG A 112 -9.70 -2.22 25.07
CA ARG A 112 -10.91 -2.37 24.23
C ARG A 112 -11.12 -3.81 23.79
N PRO A 113 -12.38 -4.24 23.57
CA PRO A 113 -12.65 -5.52 22.94
C PRO A 113 -11.98 -5.62 21.57
N GLN A 114 -11.42 -6.79 21.27
CA GLN A 114 -10.86 -7.08 19.95
C GLN A 114 -11.96 -6.98 18.89
N GLN A 115 -11.63 -6.34 17.76
CA GLN A 115 -12.51 -6.23 16.61
C GLN A 115 -12.07 -7.25 15.57
N VAL A 116 -12.98 -8.15 15.19
CA VAL A 116 -12.74 -9.18 14.19
C VAL A 116 -13.56 -8.84 12.96
N HIS A 117 -12.90 -8.85 11.80
CA HIS A 117 -13.50 -8.54 10.51
C HIS A 117 -13.33 -9.74 9.59
N ASP A 118 -14.44 -10.38 9.23
CA ASP A 118 -14.48 -11.56 8.36
C ASP A 118 -14.74 -11.15 6.90
N HIS A 119 -13.90 -10.25 6.39
CA HIS A 119 -13.94 -9.81 4.99
C HIS A 119 -12.56 -9.31 4.56
N ARG A 120 -12.33 -9.34 3.25
CA ARG A 120 -11.14 -8.75 2.64
C ARG A 120 -11.14 -7.23 2.85
N ALA A 121 -10.15 -6.74 3.60
CA ALA A 121 -9.82 -5.33 3.59
C ALA A 121 -9.15 -4.96 2.26
N PRO A 122 -9.53 -3.87 1.59
CA PRO A 122 -8.80 -3.38 0.43
C PRO A 122 -7.41 -2.90 0.86
N GLY A 123 -6.47 -2.91 -0.08
CA GLY A 123 -5.15 -2.31 0.11
C GLY A 123 -3.98 -3.27 0.03
N LEU A 124 -2.79 -2.70 0.21
CA LEU A 124 -1.54 -3.33 -0.18
C LEU A 124 -1.16 -4.54 0.70
N VAL A 125 -1.49 -4.53 1.99
CA VAL A 125 -1.23 -5.68 2.87
C VAL A 125 -1.99 -6.92 2.39
N SER A 126 -3.27 -6.79 2.10
CA SER A 126 -4.10 -7.87 1.58
C SER A 126 -3.57 -8.38 0.23
N ASP A 127 -3.09 -7.48 -0.63
CA ASP A 127 -2.49 -7.86 -1.90
C ASP A 127 -1.19 -8.63 -1.75
N VAL A 128 -0.30 -8.19 -0.86
CA VAL A 128 0.96 -8.88 -0.59
C VAL A 128 0.69 -10.28 -0.03
N LEU A 129 -0.28 -10.43 0.88
CA LEU A 129 -0.68 -11.73 1.41
C LEU A 129 -1.31 -12.63 0.32
N ALA A 130 -2.14 -12.05 -0.55
CA ALA A 130 -2.71 -12.76 -1.70
C ALA A 130 -1.60 -13.23 -2.67
N ARG A 131 -0.68 -12.36 -3.07
CA ARG A 131 0.46 -12.71 -3.95
C ARG A 131 1.41 -13.71 -3.30
N THR A 132 1.61 -13.64 -1.98
CA THR A 132 2.34 -14.66 -1.22
C THR A 132 1.70 -16.04 -1.36
N LEU A 133 0.37 -16.12 -1.49
CA LEU A 133 -0.36 -17.38 -1.74
C LEU A 133 -0.57 -17.69 -3.23
N ASP A 134 0.10 -16.95 -4.12
CA ASP A 134 -0.07 -17.01 -5.58
C ASP A 134 -1.51 -16.73 -6.06
N ARG A 135 -2.26 -15.90 -5.32
CA ARG A 135 -3.60 -15.44 -5.70
C ARG A 135 -3.53 -14.13 -6.45
N ALA A 136 -4.45 -13.89 -7.38
CA ALA A 136 -4.58 -12.60 -8.08
C ALA A 136 -5.15 -11.51 -7.15
N THR A 137 -4.83 -10.24 -7.45
CA THR A 137 -5.34 -9.06 -6.77
C THR A 137 -6.32 -8.28 -7.65
N PRO A 138 -7.16 -7.39 -7.06
CA PRO A 138 -8.05 -6.53 -7.82
C PRO A 138 -7.27 -5.67 -8.79
N ALA A 139 -7.85 -5.41 -9.95
CA ALA A 139 -7.26 -4.53 -10.95
C ALA A 139 -6.88 -3.14 -10.37
N PRO A 140 -5.94 -2.42 -11.00
CA PRO A 140 -5.60 -1.05 -10.61
C PRO A 140 -6.83 -0.15 -10.61
N GLU A 141 -7.03 0.60 -9.52
CA GLU A 141 -8.08 1.62 -9.42
C GLU A 141 -7.74 2.88 -10.23
N HIS A 142 -6.44 3.14 -10.40
CA HIS A 142 -5.92 4.28 -11.12
C HIS A 142 -5.03 3.83 -12.27
N SER A 143 -4.96 4.65 -13.33
CA SER A 143 -3.91 4.50 -14.35
C SER A 143 -2.57 5.04 -13.84
N THR A 144 -1.51 4.84 -14.62
CA THR A 144 -0.18 5.41 -14.34
C THR A 144 -0.13 6.94 -14.41
N ALA A 145 -1.20 7.61 -14.87
CA ALA A 145 -1.34 9.06 -14.70
C ALA A 145 -1.30 9.48 -13.23
N ALA A 146 -1.88 8.69 -12.32
CA ALA A 146 -1.88 9.00 -10.89
C ALA A 146 -0.45 9.04 -10.32
N LEU A 147 0.45 8.18 -10.80
CA LEU A 147 1.86 8.20 -10.41
C LEU A 147 2.53 9.53 -10.78
N VAL A 148 2.28 10.04 -12.00
CA VAL A 148 2.82 11.33 -12.47
C VAL A 148 2.27 12.49 -11.64
N GLU A 149 0.97 12.50 -11.40
CA GLU A 149 0.30 13.59 -10.68
C GLU A 149 0.66 13.61 -9.20
N LEU A 150 0.76 12.46 -8.55
CA LEU A 150 1.20 12.37 -7.16
C LEU A 150 2.66 12.78 -7.00
N ALA A 151 3.54 12.34 -7.89
CA ALA A 151 4.93 12.80 -7.92
C ALA A 151 5.02 14.32 -8.18
N TRP A 152 4.10 14.88 -8.98
CA TRP A 152 4.00 16.32 -9.15
C TRP A 152 3.58 17.02 -7.85
N MET A 153 2.53 16.53 -7.19
CA MET A 153 2.02 17.10 -5.93
C MET A 153 3.07 17.05 -4.83
N GLU A 154 3.83 15.96 -4.72
CA GLU A 154 4.96 15.85 -3.79
C GLU A 154 6.02 16.93 -4.07
N ARG A 155 6.45 17.10 -5.32
CA ARG A 155 7.43 18.16 -5.69
C ARG A 155 6.91 19.57 -5.40
N VAL A 156 5.61 19.79 -5.57
CA VAL A 156 4.95 21.05 -5.22
C VAL A 156 4.95 21.27 -3.71
N ALA A 157 4.59 20.24 -2.93
CA ALA A 157 4.61 20.28 -1.47
C ALA A 157 6.02 20.58 -0.93
N VAL A 158 7.05 19.91 -1.44
CA VAL A 158 8.47 20.22 -1.12
C VAL A 158 8.81 21.66 -1.48
N GLY A 159 8.28 22.18 -2.60
CA GLY A 159 8.43 23.57 -3.00
C GLY A 159 7.84 24.57 -2.00
N PHE A 160 6.75 24.24 -1.30
CA PHE A 160 6.16 25.10 -0.28
C PHE A 160 7.02 25.23 0.98
N ALA A 161 7.80 24.21 1.31
CA ALA A 161 8.71 24.25 2.47
C ALA A 161 9.92 25.18 2.26
N GLN A 162 10.16 25.67 1.04
CA GLN A 162 11.31 26.53 0.74
C GLN A 162 11.02 28.01 1.09
N PRO A 163 11.97 28.74 1.73
CA PRO A 163 11.72 30.08 2.27
C PRO A 163 11.47 31.22 1.25
N ARG A 164 11.43 30.96 -0.07
CA ARG A 164 11.37 32.01 -1.10
C ARG A 164 10.65 31.67 -2.43
N PRO A 165 9.35 31.37 -2.46
CA PRO A 165 8.58 31.59 -3.68
C PRO A 165 7.96 32.99 -3.61
N ARG A 166 8.47 33.94 -4.42
CA ARG A 166 7.90 35.30 -4.49
C ARG A 166 6.46 35.31 -5.04
N THR A 167 6.06 34.28 -5.79
CA THR A 167 4.67 34.04 -6.23
C THR A 167 4.46 32.57 -6.60
N ARG A 168 3.38 31.95 -6.10
CA ARG A 168 2.97 30.56 -6.41
C ARG A 168 2.07 30.52 -7.65
N SER A 169 2.59 31.00 -8.78
CA SER A 169 1.84 31.12 -10.04
C SER A 169 1.69 29.77 -10.77
N TRP A 170 0.91 29.74 -11.85
CA TRP A 170 0.83 28.58 -12.74
C TRP A 170 2.22 28.11 -13.20
N ARG A 171 3.08 29.04 -13.63
CA ARG A 171 4.46 28.71 -14.02
C ARG A 171 5.22 27.96 -12.92
N TRP A 172 5.05 28.38 -11.66
CA TRP A 172 5.72 27.74 -10.53
C TRP A 172 5.24 26.29 -10.31
N LEU A 173 3.95 26.02 -10.54
CA LEU A 173 3.38 24.67 -10.53
C LEU A 173 3.87 23.85 -11.73
N ALA A 174 3.73 24.38 -12.94
CA ALA A 174 4.09 23.73 -14.18
C ALA A 174 5.57 23.33 -14.21
N ASP A 175 6.48 24.20 -13.76
CA ASP A 175 7.93 23.92 -13.71
C ASP A 175 8.31 22.72 -12.80
N ARG A 176 7.39 22.23 -11.96
CA ARG A 176 7.56 21.02 -11.12
C ARG A 176 6.92 19.77 -11.71
N HIS A 177 6.09 19.92 -12.75
CA HIS A 177 5.40 18.79 -13.37
C HIS A 177 6.40 17.84 -14.04
N PRO A 178 6.37 16.51 -13.78
CA PRO A 178 7.32 15.57 -14.38
C PRO A 178 7.37 15.61 -15.92
N LEU A 179 6.23 15.92 -16.54
CA LEU A 179 6.07 16.03 -18.00
C LEU A 179 6.11 17.47 -18.55
N ARG A 180 6.69 18.43 -17.82
CA ARG A 180 6.79 19.84 -18.25
C ARG A 180 7.55 20.01 -19.57
N GLY A 181 8.57 19.20 -19.83
CA GLY A 181 9.39 19.24 -21.06
C GLY A 181 10.32 20.45 -21.15
N HIS A 182 10.83 20.77 -22.35
CA HIS A 182 11.65 21.97 -22.59
C HIS A 182 10.85 23.07 -23.32
N GLY A 183 11.27 24.33 -23.21
CA GLY A 183 10.63 25.45 -23.92
C GLY A 183 9.67 26.29 -23.07
N PRO A 184 8.67 26.96 -23.70
CA PRO A 184 7.66 27.76 -23.02
C PRO A 184 6.91 26.98 -21.94
N VAL A 185 6.32 27.71 -20.98
CA VAL A 185 5.49 27.10 -19.94
C VAL A 185 4.23 26.55 -20.63
N PRO A 186 3.93 25.24 -20.52
CA PRO A 186 2.74 24.66 -21.12
C PRO A 186 1.48 25.22 -20.46
N GLU A 187 0.39 25.31 -21.22
CA GLU A 187 -0.92 25.59 -20.65
C GLU A 187 -1.42 24.40 -19.81
N PRO A 188 -2.35 24.59 -18.87
CA PRO A 188 -2.90 23.50 -18.06
C PRO A 188 -3.42 22.31 -18.85
N ALA A 189 -4.23 22.58 -19.88
CA ALA A 189 -4.77 21.55 -20.78
C ALA A 189 -3.67 20.74 -21.49
N ASP A 190 -2.54 21.37 -21.83
CA ASP A 190 -1.42 20.68 -22.48
C ASP A 190 -0.78 19.66 -21.52
N LEU A 191 -0.63 20.00 -20.24
CA LEU A 191 -0.12 19.06 -19.24
C LEU A 191 -1.10 17.90 -19.03
N ALA A 192 -2.40 18.16 -18.95
CA ALA A 192 -3.42 17.12 -18.88
C ALA A 192 -3.35 16.16 -20.10
N ILE A 193 -3.22 16.69 -21.31
CA ILE A 193 -3.06 15.89 -22.54
C ILE A 193 -1.78 15.05 -22.48
N ARG A 194 -0.64 15.64 -22.09
CA ARG A 194 0.63 14.92 -21.94
C ARG A 194 0.56 13.82 -20.91
N THR A 195 -0.11 14.04 -19.77
CA THR A 195 -0.29 13.04 -18.72
C THR A 195 -1.15 11.87 -19.21
N ARG A 196 -2.28 12.14 -19.91
CA ARG A 196 -3.08 11.08 -20.54
C ARG A 196 -2.29 10.30 -21.59
N ALA A 197 -1.53 11.00 -22.44
CA ALA A 197 -0.69 10.36 -23.46
C ALA A 197 0.42 9.50 -22.82
N HIS A 198 1.03 9.97 -21.74
CA HIS A 198 2.00 9.21 -20.97
C HIS A 198 1.39 7.93 -20.40
N ALA A 199 0.20 8.03 -19.77
CA ALA A 199 -0.48 6.87 -19.19
C ALA A 199 -0.92 5.84 -20.25
N ALA A 200 -1.31 6.30 -21.44
CA ALA A 200 -1.60 5.42 -22.57
C ALA A 200 -0.35 4.68 -23.09
N ALA A 201 0.82 5.31 -23.05
CA ALA A 201 2.08 4.72 -23.50
C ALA A 201 2.76 3.84 -22.44
N HIS A 202 2.49 4.07 -21.15
CA HIS A 202 3.13 3.37 -20.03
C HIS A 202 2.07 2.72 -19.15
N SER A 203 1.58 1.55 -19.55
CA SER A 203 0.62 0.77 -18.76
C SER A 203 1.28 0.16 -17.51
N TRP A 204 0.47 -0.26 -16.54
CA TRP A 204 0.97 -1.01 -15.38
C TRP A 204 1.67 -2.30 -15.77
N ALA A 205 1.11 -3.05 -16.73
CA ALA A 205 1.79 -4.21 -17.31
C ALA A 205 3.17 -3.85 -17.89
N GLY A 206 3.28 -2.73 -18.61
CA GLY A 206 4.57 -2.26 -19.14
C GLY A 206 5.57 -1.89 -18.05
N LEU A 207 5.12 -1.22 -16.98
CA LEU A 207 5.96 -0.94 -15.81
C LEU A 207 6.37 -2.22 -15.08
N ARG A 208 5.46 -3.19 -14.96
CA ARG A 208 5.75 -4.49 -14.36
C ARG A 208 6.85 -5.23 -15.12
N GLU A 209 6.80 -5.23 -16.45
CA GLU A 209 7.85 -5.84 -17.26
C GLU A 209 9.23 -5.17 -17.08
N SER A 210 9.28 -3.89 -16.70
CA SER A 210 10.54 -3.20 -16.38
C SER A 210 11.21 -3.71 -15.09
N LEU A 211 10.47 -4.41 -14.24
CA LEU A 211 10.99 -5.07 -13.03
C LEU A 211 11.62 -6.45 -13.32
N ARG A 212 11.61 -6.91 -14.58
CA ARG A 212 12.18 -8.21 -14.94
C ARG A 212 13.68 -8.23 -14.64
N GLY A 213 14.10 -9.27 -13.92
CA GLY A 213 15.48 -9.42 -13.45
C GLY A 213 15.82 -8.51 -12.27
N ALA A 214 14.88 -7.72 -11.75
CA ALA A 214 15.08 -6.99 -10.51
C ALA A 214 15.09 -7.99 -9.36
N THR A 215 16.22 -8.06 -8.66
CA THR A 215 16.32 -8.82 -7.42
C THR A 215 15.56 -8.08 -6.33
N PRO A 216 14.79 -8.79 -5.47
CA PRO A 216 14.32 -8.23 -4.22
C PRO A 216 15.51 -7.64 -3.42
N PRO A 217 15.30 -6.55 -2.65
CA PRO A 217 16.38 -5.78 -2.03
C PRO A 217 17.38 -6.68 -1.27
N GLU A 218 18.66 -6.66 -1.64
CA GLU A 218 19.69 -7.60 -1.16
C GLU A 218 19.82 -7.66 0.38
N GLY A 219 20.05 -8.89 0.91
CA GLY A 219 20.33 -9.16 2.34
C GLY A 219 19.20 -9.83 3.14
N GLU A 220 18.19 -10.38 2.48
CA GLU A 220 16.87 -10.70 3.06
C GLU A 220 16.82 -11.90 4.00
N VAL A 221 16.56 -11.60 5.27
CA VAL A 221 15.79 -12.49 6.14
C VAL A 221 14.42 -12.66 5.45
N ARG A 222 14.14 -13.83 4.90
CA ARG A 222 12.82 -14.21 4.33
C ARG A 222 12.09 -15.22 5.22
N PRO A 223 10.75 -15.34 5.11
CA PRO A 223 10.06 -16.45 5.75
C PRO A 223 10.62 -17.79 5.26
N PRO A 224 10.79 -18.78 6.15
CA PRO A 224 11.37 -20.06 5.78
C PRO A 224 10.41 -20.87 4.91
N GLY A 225 10.98 -21.68 4.01
CA GLY A 225 10.29 -22.78 3.36
C GLY A 225 9.57 -22.46 2.06
N GLY A 226 9.42 -21.18 1.67
CA GLY A 226 8.83 -20.81 0.37
C GLY A 226 9.83 -20.61 -0.75
N GLU A 227 9.31 -20.28 -1.92
CA GLU A 227 10.06 -20.06 -3.15
C GLU A 227 10.28 -18.56 -3.40
N SER A 228 11.42 -18.23 -4.00
CA SER A 228 11.74 -16.90 -4.49
C SER A 228 11.51 -16.83 -5.99
N ILE A 229 10.68 -15.89 -6.43
CA ILE A 229 10.41 -15.65 -7.86
C ILE A 229 10.72 -14.21 -8.27
N ASP A 230 10.81 -14.00 -9.58
CA ASP A 230 11.04 -12.68 -10.19
C ASP A 230 9.93 -11.67 -9.84
N LEU A 231 10.29 -10.42 -9.57
CA LEU A 231 9.32 -9.39 -9.16
C LEU A 231 8.28 -9.08 -10.24
N ALA A 232 8.64 -9.13 -11.53
CA ALA A 232 7.69 -8.91 -12.62
C ALA A 232 6.66 -10.04 -12.75
N ALA A 233 7.00 -11.25 -12.27
CA ALA A 233 6.08 -12.38 -12.16
C ALA A 233 5.31 -12.38 -10.83
N TRP A 234 5.94 -11.91 -9.75
CA TRP A 234 5.32 -11.86 -8.44
C TRP A 234 4.28 -10.75 -8.35
N PHE A 235 4.58 -9.54 -8.79
CA PHE A 235 3.56 -8.50 -8.87
C PHE A 235 2.55 -8.85 -9.96
N ASP A 236 1.26 -8.57 -9.71
CA ASP A 236 0.32 -8.28 -10.77
C ASP A 236 0.12 -6.76 -10.86
N ASP A 237 -0.61 -6.30 -11.87
CA ASP A 237 -0.78 -4.87 -12.12
C ASP A 237 -1.46 -4.16 -10.93
N GLY A 238 -2.44 -4.82 -10.30
CA GLY A 238 -3.16 -4.31 -9.14
C GLY A 238 -2.25 -4.06 -7.94
N CYS A 239 -1.52 -5.09 -7.52
CA CYS A 239 -0.56 -5.03 -6.42
C CYS A 239 0.54 -4.02 -6.71
N LEU A 240 1.09 -4.02 -7.94
CA LEU A 240 2.14 -3.09 -8.35
C LEU A 240 1.66 -1.63 -8.28
N SER A 241 0.45 -1.34 -8.76
CA SER A 241 -0.09 0.01 -8.73
C SER A 241 -0.18 0.54 -7.30
N ARG A 242 -0.77 -0.22 -6.38
CA ARG A 242 -0.87 0.16 -4.97
C ARG A 242 0.49 0.19 -4.28
N TRP A 243 1.43 -0.67 -4.68
CA TRP A 243 2.80 -0.65 -4.18
C TRP A 243 3.51 0.65 -4.53
N MET A 244 3.53 1.02 -5.81
CA MET A 244 4.21 2.23 -6.29
C MET A 244 3.57 3.51 -5.74
N LEU A 245 2.24 3.52 -5.59
CA LEU A 245 1.52 4.68 -5.10
C LEU A 245 1.64 4.88 -3.59
N ARG A 246 2.04 3.87 -2.79
CA ARG A 246 2.11 4.00 -1.33
C ARG A 246 3.16 5.00 -0.85
N GLU A 247 4.26 5.13 -1.60
CA GLU A 247 5.39 5.99 -1.24
C GLU A 247 5.05 7.47 -1.48
N LEU A 248 3.93 7.73 -2.15
CA LEU A 248 3.45 9.05 -2.46
C LEU A 248 2.41 9.47 -1.41
N PRO A 249 2.30 10.78 -1.13
CA PRO A 249 1.34 11.25 -0.15
C PRO A 249 -0.09 10.98 -0.63
N ALA A 250 -1.03 10.82 0.30
CA ALA A 250 -2.41 10.47 -0.03
C ALA A 250 -3.00 11.47 -1.05
N ALA A 251 -3.46 10.95 -2.20
CA ALA A 251 -3.88 11.71 -3.38
C ALA A 251 -4.84 12.86 -3.07
N ALA A 252 -5.98 12.54 -2.45
CA ALA A 252 -7.03 13.51 -2.18
C ALA A 252 -6.56 14.58 -1.18
N ALA A 253 -5.88 14.18 -0.10
CA ALA A 253 -5.42 15.13 0.92
C ALA A 253 -4.35 16.07 0.38
N THR A 254 -3.41 15.57 -0.42
CA THR A 254 -2.31 16.39 -0.95
C THR A 254 -2.80 17.36 -2.00
N PHE A 255 -3.68 16.90 -2.90
CA PHE A 255 -4.24 17.76 -3.95
C PHE A 255 -5.02 18.94 -3.36
N GLU A 256 -5.94 18.69 -2.42
CA GLU A 256 -6.74 19.76 -1.81
C GLU A 256 -5.86 20.74 -1.02
N VAL A 257 -4.88 20.26 -0.26
CA VAL A 257 -3.94 21.12 0.45
C VAL A 257 -3.13 22.00 -0.52
N VAL A 258 -2.67 21.44 -1.64
CA VAL A 258 -1.92 22.20 -2.65
C VAL A 258 -2.83 23.24 -3.32
N ARG A 259 -4.05 22.84 -3.69
CA ARG A 259 -5.08 23.70 -4.29
C ARG A 259 -5.38 24.91 -3.41
N ASP A 260 -5.57 24.69 -2.11
CA ASP A 260 -5.87 25.75 -1.13
C ASP A 260 -4.66 26.65 -0.84
N ALA A 261 -3.44 26.14 -1.04
CA ALA A 261 -2.20 26.87 -0.77
C ALA A 261 -1.74 27.79 -1.92
N VAL A 262 -2.39 27.76 -3.08
CA VAL A 262 -2.06 28.60 -4.24
C VAL A 262 -3.12 29.68 -4.51
N PRO A 263 -2.79 30.79 -5.20
CA PRO A 263 -3.77 31.78 -5.62
C PRO A 263 -4.88 31.16 -6.50
N ALA A 264 -6.09 31.70 -6.44
CA ALA A 264 -7.27 31.16 -7.13
C ALA A 264 -7.07 30.86 -8.63
N HIS A 265 -6.35 31.72 -9.36
CA HIS A 265 -6.06 31.49 -10.78
C HIS A 265 -5.14 30.28 -11.00
N ALA A 266 -4.18 30.05 -10.10
CA ALA A 266 -3.29 28.89 -10.13
C ALA A 266 -4.02 27.62 -9.66
N ALA A 267 -4.96 27.73 -8.72
CA ALA A 267 -5.83 26.63 -8.31
C ALA A 267 -6.73 26.17 -9.46
N SER A 268 -7.36 27.10 -10.19
CA SER A 268 -8.17 26.77 -11.37
C SER A 268 -7.34 26.11 -12.48
N ALA A 269 -6.11 26.58 -12.70
CA ALA A 269 -5.19 25.97 -13.64
C ALA A 269 -4.75 24.57 -13.18
N LEU A 270 -4.53 24.37 -11.88
CA LEU A 270 -4.22 23.06 -11.31
C LEU A 270 -5.38 22.07 -11.52
N ASP A 271 -6.62 22.49 -11.27
CA ASP A 271 -7.83 21.69 -11.51
C ASP A 271 -7.94 21.21 -12.96
N GLU A 272 -7.58 22.07 -13.92
CA GLU A 272 -7.61 21.74 -15.35
C GLU A 272 -6.50 20.76 -15.76
N ALA A 273 -5.34 20.84 -15.10
CA ALA A 273 -4.17 20.04 -15.43
C ALA A 273 -4.21 18.61 -14.84
N VAL A 274 -4.93 18.39 -13.73
CA VAL A 274 -5.05 17.09 -13.05
C VAL A 274 -6.19 16.27 -13.67
N VAL A 275 -5.91 15.02 -14.01
CA VAL A 275 -6.82 14.11 -14.71
C VAL A 275 -7.10 12.80 -13.98
N ALA A 276 -6.25 12.36 -13.05
CA ALA A 276 -6.42 11.09 -12.34
C ALA A 276 -6.69 11.23 -10.84
N LEU A 277 -6.23 12.29 -10.17
CA LEU A 277 -6.44 12.49 -8.72
C LEU A 277 -7.78 13.14 -8.36
N VAL A 278 -8.48 13.75 -9.32
CA VAL A 278 -9.82 14.29 -9.07
C VAL A 278 -10.81 13.11 -9.12
N PRO A 279 -11.48 12.76 -8.01
CA PRO A 279 -12.57 11.79 -8.09
C PRO A 279 -13.57 12.29 -9.13
N ALA A 280 -14.04 11.41 -10.02
CA ALA A 280 -15.03 11.77 -11.03
C ALA A 280 -16.11 12.60 -10.35
N ARG A 281 -16.18 13.90 -10.66
CA ARG A 281 -17.24 14.77 -10.15
C ARG A 281 -18.53 14.08 -10.56
N ALA A 282 -19.33 13.66 -9.59
CA ALA A 282 -20.65 13.12 -9.86
C ALA A 282 -21.37 14.16 -10.74
N ALA A 283 -21.60 13.78 -11.99
CA ALA A 283 -22.37 14.56 -12.95
C ALA A 283 -23.86 14.45 -12.62
#